data_AF-A0A0F2NPC5-F1
#
_entry.id   AF-A0A0F2NPC5-F1
#
_cell.length_a   1.000
_cell.length_b   1.000
_cell.length_c   1.000
_cell.angle_alpha   90.00
_cell.angle_beta   90.00
_cell.angle_gamma   90.00
#
_symmetry.space_group_name_H-M   'P 1'
#
loop_
_entity.id
_entity.type
_entity.pdbx_description
1 polymer ?
#
loop_
_entity_poly.entity_id
_entity_poly.type
_entity_poly.pdbx_seq_one_letter_code
_entity_poly.pdbx_strand_id
1 'polypeptide(L)'
;MLPVKKRVEPDGRIAIGEMLKMAKIQPGDWVEIIPANNKITIKMTKRMKPKGAVKAAAGILKDQDNLVEEMLRVREDEDDRPGTSIQ
;
A
#
# COMPACT_ATOMS: atom_id res chain seq x y z
N MET A 1 22.89 -12.53 6.68
CA MET A 1 22.49 -11.85 7.93
C MET A 1 22.41 -12.87 9.04
N LEU A 2 22.78 -12.48 10.26
CA LEU A 2 22.60 -13.32 11.43
C LEU A 2 21.14 -13.26 11.91
N PRO A 3 20.56 -14.39 12.36
CA PRO A 3 19.23 -14.40 12.96
C PRO A 3 19.19 -13.51 14.20
N VAL A 4 18.20 -12.61 14.29
CA VAL A 4 17.95 -11.78 15.47
C VAL A 4 16.80 -12.40 16.26
N LYS A 5 17.03 -12.63 17.56
CA LYS A 5 15.98 -13.07 18.49
C LYS A 5 15.37 -11.82 19.14
N LYS A 6 14.04 -11.71 19.10
CA LYS A 6 13.27 -10.65 19.79
C LYS A 6 12.19 -11.29 20.63
N ARG A 7 11.86 -10.66 21.75
CA ARG A 7 10.77 -11.06 22.63
C ARG A 7 9.44 -10.66 22.01
N VAL A 8 8.45 -11.54 22.13
CA VAL A 8 7.04 -11.20 21.87
C VAL A 8 6.44 -10.74 23.20
N GLU A 9 5.84 -9.57 23.18
CA GLU A 9 5.17 -8.98 24.34
C GLU A 9 3.86 -9.74 24.66
N PRO A 10 3.34 -9.63 25.90
CA PRO A 10 2.12 -10.34 26.30
C PRO A 10 0.88 -10.00 25.45
N ASP A 11 0.88 -8.84 24.80
CA ASP A 11 -0.17 -8.39 23.89
C ASP A 11 0.01 -8.89 22.45
N GLY A 12 0.99 -9.77 22.22
CA GLY A 12 1.31 -10.34 20.91
C GLY A 12 2.13 -9.41 20.01
N ARG A 13 2.60 -8.26 20.49
CA ARG A 13 3.43 -7.35 19.69
C ARG A 13 4.91 -7.76 19.70
N ILE A 14 5.61 -7.42 18.63
CA ILE A 14 7.06 -7.64 18.50
C ILE A 14 7.73 -6.42 17.89
N ALA A 15 8.82 -5.95 18.50
CA ALA A 15 9.57 -4.80 18.02
C ALA A 15 10.70 -5.24 17.08
N ILE A 16 10.56 -4.92 15.79
CA ILE A 16 11.50 -5.31 14.71
C ILE A 16 12.02 -4.13 13.87
N GLY A 17 12.18 -2.95 14.49
CA GLY A 17 12.48 -1.69 13.79
C GLY A 17 13.71 -1.72 12.88
N GLU A 18 14.79 -2.40 13.26
CA GLU A 18 16.00 -2.54 12.43
C GLU A 18 15.73 -3.34 11.15
N MET A 19 14.96 -4.43 11.25
CA MET A 19 14.58 -5.26 10.10
C MET A 19 13.65 -4.50 9.15
N LEU A 20 12.72 -3.68 9.68
CA LEU A 20 11.83 -2.86 8.85
C LEU A 20 12.62 -1.80 8.06
N LYS A 21 13.61 -1.15 8.69
CA LYS A 21 14.50 -0.20 8.00
C LYS A 21 15.26 -0.87 6.85
N MET A 22 15.79 -2.07 7.07
CA MET A 22 16.48 -2.82 6.02
C MET A 22 15.54 -3.26 4.90
N ALA A 23 14.30 -3.63 5.23
CA ALA A 23 13.25 -3.94 4.26
C ALA A 23 12.64 -2.69 3.60
N LYS A 24 13.10 -1.48 3.95
CA LYS A 24 12.57 -0.18 3.50
C LYS A 24 11.07 0.01 3.78
N ILE A 25 10.54 -0.66 4.79
CA ILE A 25 9.14 -0.53 5.21
C ILE A 25 9.03 0.66 6.16
N GLN A 26 8.15 1.60 5.83
CA GLN A 26 7.87 2.81 6.60
C GLN A 26 6.48 2.75 7.26
N PRO A 27 6.25 3.52 8.33
CA PRO A 27 4.91 3.67 8.88
C PRO A 27 3.93 4.15 7.82
N GLY A 28 2.79 3.46 7.67
CA GLY A 28 1.79 3.76 6.65
C GLY A 28 1.90 2.91 5.38
N ASP A 29 3.00 2.18 5.18
CA ASP A 29 3.12 1.24 4.08
C ASP A 29 2.15 0.06 4.22
N TRP A 30 1.66 -0.40 3.08
CA TRP A 30 0.86 -1.62 3.01
C TRP A 30 1.79 -2.83 3.02
N VAL A 31 1.53 -3.73 3.95
CA VAL A 31 2.26 -5.00 4.08
C VAL A 31 1.31 -6.17 4.02
N GLU A 32 1.75 -7.23 3.37
CA GLU A 32 1.08 -8.53 3.35
C GLU A 32 1.72 -9.43 4.40
N ILE A 33 0.88 -10.09 5.20
CA ILE A 33 1.31 -11.06 6.21
C ILE A 33 0.94 -12.45 5.70
N ILE A 34 1.96 -13.26 5.42
CA ILE A 34 1.80 -14.61 4.88
C ILE A 34 2.24 -15.60 5.96
N PRO A 35 1.30 -16.23 6.68
CA PRO A 35 1.61 -17.28 7.63
C PRO A 35 1.97 -18.59 6.91
N ALA A 36 2.94 -19.31 7.45
CA ALA A 36 3.34 -20.66 7.06
C ALA A 36 3.65 -21.49 8.31
N ASN A 37 3.88 -22.80 8.16
CA ASN A 37 4.22 -23.67 9.29
C ASN A 37 5.46 -23.12 10.03
N ASN A 38 5.26 -22.67 11.27
CA ASN A 38 6.28 -22.08 12.14
C ASN A 38 7.04 -20.86 11.58
N LYS A 39 6.47 -20.17 10.59
CA LYS A 39 7.10 -19.01 9.95
C LYS A 39 6.05 -17.98 9.56
N ILE A 40 6.34 -16.70 9.79
CA ILE A 40 5.55 -15.59 9.26
C ILE A 40 6.45 -14.81 8.30
N THR A 41 5.95 -14.55 7.09
CA THR A 41 6.63 -13.70 6.12
C THR A 41 5.86 -12.38 6.03
N ILE A 42 6.58 -11.27 6.18
CA ILE A 42 6.04 -9.92 6.00
C ILE A 42 6.64 -9.38 4.70
N LYS A 43 5.79 -8.98 3.77
CA LYS A 43 6.22 -8.47 2.46
C LYS A 43 5.55 -7.13 2.19
N MET A 44 6.30 -6.20 1.62
CA MET A 44 5.72 -4.97 1.09
C MET A 44 4.73 -5.30 -0.03
N THR A 45 3.54 -4.71 0.00
CA THR A 45 2.55 -4.87 -1.05
C THR A 45 2.06 -3.52 -1.53
N LYS A 46 1.69 -3.44 -2.81
CA LYS A 46 1.01 -2.27 -3.36
C LYS A 46 -0.48 -2.55 -3.36
N ARG A 47 -1.28 -1.60 -2.92
CA ARG A 47 -2.73 -1.69 -3.08
C ARG A 47 -3.03 -1.70 -4.59
N MET A 48 -3.41 -2.86 -5.13
CA MET A 48 -3.94 -2.88 -6.49
C MET A 48 -5.26 -2.12 -6.49
N LYS A 49 -5.25 -0.92 -7.06
CA LYS A 49 -6.50 -0.21 -7.34
C LYS A 49 -7.25 -1.02 -8.41
N PRO A 50 -8.55 -1.31 -8.22
CA PRO A 50 -9.31 -2.02 -9.24
C PRO A 50 -9.25 -1.24 -10.56
N LYS A 51 -8.74 -1.90 -11.60
CA LYS A 51 -8.68 -1.33 -12.94
C LYS A 51 -10.09 -0.93 -13.35
N GLY A 52 -10.25 0.30 -13.83
CA GLY A 52 -11.55 0.79 -14.29
C GLY A 52 -12.45 1.43 -13.23
N ALA A 53 -12.04 1.58 -11.97
CA ALA A 53 -12.85 2.27 -10.95
C ALA A 53 -13.21 3.71 -11.36
N VAL A 54 -12.24 4.47 -11.88
CA VAL A 54 -12.48 5.82 -12.43
C VAL A 54 -13.38 5.78 -13.67
N LYS A 55 -13.26 4.75 -14.52
CA LYS A 55 -14.13 4.57 -15.70
C LYS A 55 -15.56 4.24 -15.28
N ALA A 56 -15.74 3.45 -14.23
CA ALA A 56 -17.04 3.14 -13.66
C ALA A 56 -17.67 4.40 -13.03
N ALA A 57 -16.90 5.18 -12.28
CA ALA A 57 -17.34 6.45 -11.71
C ALA A 57 -17.70 7.48 -12.79
N ALA A 58 -16.87 7.60 -13.84
CA ALA A 58 -17.16 8.45 -14.99
C ALA A 58 -18.45 8.02 -15.71
N GLY A 59 -18.71 6.72 -15.83
CA GLY A 59 -19.96 6.20 -16.39
C GLY A 59 -21.20 6.54 -15.55
N ILE A 60 -21.05 6.67 -14.23
CA ILE A 60 -22.13 7.15 -13.33
C ILE A 60 -22.40 8.65 -13.56
N LEU A 61 -21.35 9.42 -13.87
CA LEU A 61 -21.42 10.87 -14.10
C LEU A 61 -21.57 11.25 -15.58
N LYS A 62 -22.06 10.32 -16.42
CA LYS A 62 -22.16 10.48 -17.87
C LYS A 62 -22.93 11.73 -18.35
N ASP A 63 -23.76 12.33 -17.51
CA ASP A 63 -24.54 13.52 -17.83
C ASP A 63 -23.77 14.84 -17.52
N GLN A 64 -22.51 14.73 -17.06
CA GLN A 64 -21.62 15.85 -16.75
C GLN A 64 -20.32 15.73 -17.57
N ASP A 65 -20.42 16.02 -18.87
CA ASP A 65 -19.34 15.83 -19.86
C ASP A 65 -17.99 16.43 -19.44
N ASN A 66 -17.98 17.65 -18.88
CA ASN A 66 -16.75 18.30 -18.43
C ASN A 66 -16.07 17.55 -17.26
N LEU A 67 -16.85 17.01 -16.32
CA LEU A 67 -16.32 16.25 -15.19
C LEU A 67 -15.79 14.88 -15.62
N VAL A 68 -16.49 14.23 -16.55
CA VAL A 68 -16.06 12.96 -17.14
C VAL A 68 -14.73 13.13 -17.86
N GLU A 69 -14.57 14.20 -18.63
CA GLU A 69 -13.33 14.49 -19.35
C GLU A 69 -12.15 14.75 -18.39
N GLU A 70 -12.33 15.56 -17.34
CA GLU A 70 -11.30 15.79 -16.32
C GLU A 70 -10.91 14.49 -15.59
N MET A 71 -11.90 13.69 -15.19
CA MET A 71 -11.64 12.40 -14.52
C MET A 71 -10.86 11.42 -15.40
N LEU A 72 -11.10 11.44 -16.71
CA LEU A 72 -10.39 10.59 -17.67
C LEU A 72 -9.01 11.16 -18.05
N ARG A 73 -8.78 12.48 -17.97
CA ARG A 73 -7.47 13.12 -18.23
C ARG A 73 -6.43 12.87 -17.13
N VAL A 74 -6.85 12.60 -15.89
CA VAL A 74 -5.95 12.31 -14.76
C VAL A 74 -5.14 11.00 -14.92
N ARG A 75 -5.30 10.27 -16.04
CA ARG A 75 -4.88 8.88 -16.21
C ARG A 75 -3.61 8.57 -16.99
N GLU A 76 -2.73 9.53 -17.27
CA GLU A 76 -1.39 9.16 -17.78
C GLU A 76 -0.32 9.03 -16.68
N ASP A 77 -0.47 9.67 -15.51
CA ASP A 77 0.61 9.75 -14.50
C ASP A 77 0.27 9.20 -13.09
N GLU A 78 -0.91 8.63 -12.87
CA GLU A 78 -1.37 8.28 -11.51
C GLU A 78 -0.83 6.96 -10.90
N ASP A 79 0.05 6.24 -11.61
CA ASP A 79 0.83 5.14 -11.00
C ASP A 79 2.11 5.65 -10.29
N ASP A 80 2.53 6.91 -10.51
CA ASP A 80 3.81 7.45 -10.02
C ASP A 80 3.70 8.77 -9.21
N ARG A 81 2.55 9.06 -8.58
CA ARG A 81 2.53 10.12 -7.56
C ARG A 81 3.10 9.59 -6.24
N PRO A 82 4.30 10.00 -5.79
CA PRO A 82 4.68 9.81 -4.40
C PRO A 82 3.62 10.53 -3.57
N GLY A 83 3.07 9.84 -2.57
CA GLY A 83 2.12 10.46 -1.64
C GLY A 83 2.72 11.76 -1.15
N THR A 84 1.94 12.84 -1.20
CA THR A 84 2.35 14.16 -0.74
C THR A 84 2.95 14.01 0.67
N SER A 85 4.26 14.22 0.81
CA SER A 85 4.87 14.41 2.11
C SER A 85 4.18 15.63 2.71
N ILE A 86 3.34 15.41 3.71
CA ILE A 86 2.85 16.48 4.56
C ILE A 86 4.05 16.88 5.41
N GLN A 87 4.53 18.09 5.15
CA GLN A 87 5.66 18.74 5.81
C GLN A 87 5.23 19.32 7.16
#